data_AF-A0AAV9NXU8-F1
#
_entry.id   AF-A0AAV9NXU8-F1
#
_cell.length_a   1.000
_cell.length_b   1.000
_cell.length_c   1.000
_cell.angle_alpha   90.00
_cell.angle_beta   90.00
_cell.angle_gamma   90.00
#
_symmetry.space_group_name_H-M   'P 1'
#
loop_
_entity.id
_entity.type
_entity.pdbx_description
1 polymer ?
#
loop_
_entity_poly.entity_id
_entity_poly.type
_entity_poly.pdbx_seq_one_letter_code
_entity_poly.pdbx_strand_id
1 'polypeptide(L)'
;MSILPSTPTPYALAGALLLITAASVLFLPTSFTQWLRKKNYQYEVTSSLYMLTPTEKFVFNSILFLTTAMLTIATVLYLPNHIAIVCRRAYYYFADPDSAAQLVGKVGLTEKASGLAEAVVEAAVNTKVVVEDGVRGAVEGLGWT
;
A
#
# COMPACT_ATOMS: atom_id res chain seq x y z
N MET A 1 33.18 -34.48 -3.47
CA MET A 1 33.01 -34.48 -1.99
C MET A 1 33.18 -33.02 -1.57
N SER A 2 32.24 -32.25 -1.01
CA SER A 2 31.00 -32.47 -0.26
C SER A 2 30.15 -31.17 -0.39
N ILE A 3 28.89 -31.25 -0.83
CA ILE A 3 28.07 -30.07 -1.22
C ILE A 3 26.92 -29.76 -0.22
N LEU A 4 27.05 -30.17 1.04
CA LEU A 4 26.06 -29.87 2.08
C LEU A 4 26.77 -29.19 3.25
N PRO A 5 26.41 -27.95 3.63
CA PRO A 5 26.87 -27.36 4.88
C PRO A 5 26.31 -28.18 6.05
N SER A 6 27.20 -28.73 6.88
CA SER A 6 26.92 -29.67 7.97
C SER A 6 26.40 -29.00 9.25
N THR A 7 25.68 -27.89 9.14
CA THR A 7 24.99 -27.28 10.29
C THR A 7 23.49 -27.59 10.17
N PRO A 8 22.96 -28.60 10.89
CA PRO A 8 21.55 -29.00 10.82
C PRO A 8 20.58 -27.97 11.45
N THR A 9 21.08 -26.83 11.92
CA THR A 9 20.31 -25.85 12.71
C THR A 9 19.25 -25.04 11.94
N PRO A 10 19.45 -24.58 10.68
CA PRO A 10 18.44 -23.74 10.02
C PRO A 10 17.25 -24.56 9.50
N TYR A 11 17.49 -25.80 9.05
CA TYR A 11 16.43 -26.69 8.57
C TYR A 11 15.55 -27.21 9.72
N ALA A 12 16.15 -27.47 10.89
CA ALA A 12 15.41 -27.87 12.08
C ALA A 12 14.49 -26.74 12.59
N LEU A 13 14.97 -25.49 12.59
CA LEU A 13 14.15 -24.32 12.96
C LEU A 13 13.02 -24.05 11.96
N ALA A 14 13.28 -24.13 10.66
CA ALA A 14 12.26 -24.00 9.64
C ALA A 14 11.18 -25.10 9.73
N GLY A 15 11.60 -26.34 10.00
CA GLY A 15 10.69 -27.46 10.26
C GLY A 15 9.81 -27.23 11.51
N ALA A 16 10.40 -26.73 12.60
CA ALA A 16 9.66 -26.42 13.82
C ALA A 16 8.63 -25.30 13.61
N LEU A 17 8.96 -24.24 12.87
CA LEU A 17 8.02 -23.15 12.54
C LEU A 17 6.87 -23.64 11.65
N LEU A 18 7.13 -24.53 10.69
CA LEU A 18 6.08 -25.15 9.87
C LEU A 18 5.14 -26.03 10.71
N LEU A 19 5.68 -26.77 11.69
CA LEU A 19 4.87 -27.59 12.59
C LEU A 19 4.05 -26.73 13.56
N ILE A 20 4.59 -25.62 14.06
CA ILE A 20 3.87 -24.70 14.96
C ILE A 20 2.74 -23.97 14.22
N THR A 21 2.98 -23.55 12.98
CA THR A 21 1.94 -22.93 12.13
C THR A 21 0.87 -23.96 11.73
N ALA A 22 1.25 -25.18 11.34
CA ALA A 22 0.31 -26.25 11.05
C ALA A 22 -0.52 -26.65 12.29
N ALA A 23 0.12 -26.74 13.47
CA ALA A 23 -0.57 -27.02 14.72
C ALA A 23 -1.56 -25.90 15.09
N SER A 24 -1.16 -24.64 14.88
CA SER A 24 -2.05 -23.48 15.09
C SER A 24 -3.24 -23.49 14.12
N VAL A 25 -3.04 -23.88 12.86
CA VAL A 25 -4.11 -24.03 11.85
C VAL A 25 -5.04 -25.22 12.17
N LEU A 26 -4.55 -26.28 12.83
CA LEU A 26 -5.39 -27.39 13.29
C LEU A 26 -6.14 -27.11 14.59
N PHE A 27 -5.65 -26.23 15.45
CA PHE A 27 -6.26 -25.93 16.76
C PHE A 27 -7.26 -24.76 16.72
N LEU A 28 -7.11 -23.81 15.80
CA LEU A 28 -8.05 -22.69 15.58
C LEU A 28 -9.46 -23.03 15.02
N PRO A 29 -9.69 -24.10 14.23
CA PRO A 29 -10.94 -24.23 13.47
C PRO A 29 -12.09 -24.76 14.34
N THR A 30 -11.84 -25.42 15.48
CA THR A 30 -12.92 -26.05 16.26
C THR A 30 -13.83 -25.02 16.94
N SER A 31 -13.27 -24.00 17.59
CA SER A 31 -14.05 -22.93 18.20
C SER A 31 -14.69 -22.01 17.15
N PHE A 32 -13.98 -21.73 16.06
CA PHE A 32 -14.49 -20.89 14.97
C PHE A 32 -15.64 -21.56 14.20
N THR A 33 -15.54 -22.86 13.91
CA THR A 33 -16.61 -23.61 13.25
C THR A 33 -17.85 -23.74 14.15
N GLN A 34 -17.68 -23.91 15.47
CA GLN A 34 -18.80 -23.90 16.41
C GLN A 34 -19.47 -22.51 16.48
N TRP A 35 -18.68 -21.43 16.45
CA TRP A 35 -19.19 -20.07 16.38
C TRP A 35 -19.95 -19.80 15.07
N LEU A 36 -19.40 -20.22 13.94
CA LEU A 36 -20.08 -20.14 12.64
C LEU A 36 -21.38 -20.94 12.60
N ARG A 37 -21.40 -22.15 13.19
CA ARG A 37 -22.63 -22.93 13.33
C ARG A 37 -23.68 -22.17 14.13
N LYS A 38 -23.30 -21.60 15.28
CA LYS A 38 -24.21 -20.78 16.10
C LYS A 38 -24.75 -19.56 15.34
N LYS A 39 -23.92 -18.94 14.50
CA LYS A 39 -24.35 -17.83 13.62
C LYS A 39 -25.33 -18.30 12.55
N ASN A 40 -25.07 -19.43 11.89
CA ASN A 40 -26.01 -20.02 10.93
C ASN A 40 -27.38 -20.32 11.55
N TYR A 41 -27.44 -20.89 12.76
CA TYR A 41 -28.72 -21.11 13.46
C TYR A 41 -29.46 -19.80 13.76
N GLN A 42 -28.73 -18.75 14.11
CA GLN A 42 -29.36 -17.45 14.40
C GLN A 42 -29.83 -16.74 13.13
N TYR A 43 -29.16 -16.94 12.00
CA TYR A 43 -29.65 -16.52 10.68
C TYR A 43 -30.99 -17.18 10.33
N GLU A 44 -31.22 -18.43 10.74
CA GLU A 44 -32.52 -19.10 10.55
C GLU A 44 -33.61 -18.55 11.47
N VAL A 45 -33.29 -18.24 12.73
CA VAL A 45 -34.29 -17.87 13.76
C VAL A 45 -34.65 -16.38 13.79
N THR A 46 -33.72 -15.49 13.44
CA THR A 46 -33.91 -14.03 13.63
C THR A 46 -33.93 -13.23 12.34
N SER A 47 -33.60 -13.85 11.21
CA SER A 47 -33.68 -13.17 9.93
C SER A 47 -35.09 -13.31 9.36
N SER A 48 -35.76 -12.19 9.10
CA SER A 48 -37.01 -12.16 8.33
C SER A 48 -36.86 -12.80 6.94
N LEU A 49 -35.62 -12.90 6.46
CA LEU A 49 -35.23 -13.56 5.22
C LEU A 49 -35.29 -15.10 5.25
N TYR A 50 -35.43 -15.74 6.42
CA TYR A 50 -35.52 -17.21 6.47
C TYR A 50 -36.80 -17.74 5.80
N MET A 51 -37.85 -16.92 5.74
CA MET A 51 -39.15 -17.26 5.15
C MET A 51 -39.18 -17.23 3.62
N LEU A 52 -38.15 -16.65 2.98
CA LEU A 52 -37.99 -16.68 1.54
C LEU A 52 -37.42 -18.03 1.07
N THR A 53 -37.74 -18.43 -0.15
CA THR A 53 -37.29 -19.68 -0.78
C THR A 53 -35.76 -19.72 -0.80
N PRO A 54 -35.07 -20.87 -0.62
CA PRO A 54 -33.60 -20.94 -0.53
C PRO A 54 -32.85 -20.30 -1.72
N THR A 55 -33.48 -20.22 -2.89
CA THR A 55 -32.99 -19.52 -4.07
C THR A 55 -33.00 -17.99 -3.91
N GLU A 56 -33.99 -17.44 -3.22
CA GLU A 56 -34.14 -16.00 -2.99
C GLU A 56 -33.14 -15.47 -1.94
N LYS A 57 -32.77 -16.30 -0.95
CA LYS A 57 -31.73 -15.98 0.04
C LYS A 57 -30.36 -15.74 -0.62
N PHE A 58 -30.04 -16.51 -1.66
CA PHE A 58 -28.82 -16.35 -2.43
C PHE A 58 -28.80 -15.02 -3.19
N VAL A 59 -29.92 -14.66 -3.81
CA VAL A 59 -30.04 -13.40 -4.57
C VAL A 59 -29.88 -12.20 -3.64
N PHE A 60 -30.55 -12.17 -2.49
CA PHE A 60 -30.40 -11.05 -1.55
C PHE A 60 -28.98 -10.95 -0.98
N ASN A 61 -28.37 -12.07 -0.60
CA ASN A 61 -27.00 -12.08 -0.10
C ASN A 61 -26.00 -11.63 -1.18
N SER A 62 -26.26 -11.93 -2.45
CA SER A 62 -25.46 -11.44 -3.57
C SER A 62 -25.59 -9.94 -3.77
N ILE A 63 -26.79 -9.36 -3.63
CA ILE A 63 -26.99 -7.90 -3.73
C ILE A 63 -26.34 -7.19 -2.55
N LEU A 64 -26.47 -7.71 -1.33
CA LEU A 64 -25.77 -7.17 -0.15
C LEU A 64 -24.25 -7.26 -0.31
N PHE A 65 -23.75 -8.38 -0.83
CA PHE A 65 -22.33 -8.55 -1.11
C PHE A 65 -21.86 -7.56 -2.17
N LEU A 66 -22.61 -7.38 -3.25
CA LEU A 66 -22.25 -6.49 -4.35
C LEU A 66 -22.31 -5.02 -3.92
N THR A 67 -23.34 -4.61 -3.18
CA THR A 67 -23.44 -3.26 -2.62
C THR A 67 -22.34 -2.96 -1.61
N THR A 68 -22.03 -3.92 -0.73
CA THR A 68 -20.93 -3.78 0.25
C THR A 68 -19.56 -3.81 -0.43
N ALA A 69 -19.37 -4.63 -1.47
CA ALA A 69 -18.15 -4.67 -2.28
C ALA A 69 -17.94 -3.34 -3.03
N MET A 70 -18.99 -2.81 -3.65
CA MET A 70 -18.97 -1.51 -4.32
C MET A 70 -18.71 -0.37 -3.34
N LEU A 71 -19.28 -0.43 -2.13
CA LEU A 71 -19.04 0.55 -1.07
C LEU A 71 -17.63 0.44 -0.50
N THR A 72 -17.10 -0.76 -0.29
CA THR A 72 -15.74 -0.96 0.23
C THR A 72 -14.68 -0.49 -0.76
N ILE A 73 -14.80 -0.80 -2.05
CA ILE A 73 -13.87 -0.27 -3.06
C ILE A 73 -13.97 1.25 -3.19
N ALA A 74 -15.18 1.81 -3.15
CA ALA A 74 -15.37 3.26 -3.13
C ALA A 74 -14.73 3.88 -1.87
N THR A 75 -14.88 3.25 -0.71
CA THR A 75 -14.29 3.72 0.54
C THR A 75 -12.77 3.70 0.47
N VAL A 76 -12.15 2.61 0.02
CA VAL A 76 -10.68 2.52 -0.04
C VAL A 76 -10.10 3.52 -1.04
N LEU A 77 -10.76 3.74 -2.19
CA LEU A 77 -10.22 4.61 -3.25
C LEU A 77 -10.57 6.10 -3.08
N TYR A 78 -11.79 6.41 -2.65
CA TYR A 78 -12.32 7.78 -2.62
C TYR A 78 -12.22 8.44 -1.24
N LEU A 79 -12.36 7.67 -0.17
CA LEU A 79 -12.33 8.19 1.19
C LEU A 79 -11.01 8.87 1.57
N PRO A 80 -9.79 8.39 1.21
CA PRO A 80 -8.56 9.07 1.65
C PRO A 80 -8.45 10.49 1.09
N ASN A 81 -8.82 10.70 -0.17
CA ASN A 81 -8.84 12.04 -0.77
C ASN A 81 -9.91 12.94 -0.11
N HIS A 82 -11.08 12.39 0.17
CA HIS A 82 -12.16 13.12 0.86
C HIS A 82 -11.79 13.55 2.28
N ILE A 83 -11.16 12.65 3.05
CA ILE A 83 -10.70 12.95 4.40
C ILE A 83 -9.65 14.07 4.37
N ALA A 84 -8.70 14.04 3.44
CA ALA A 84 -7.65 15.07 3.33
C ALA A 84 -8.22 16.49 3.12
N ILE A 85 -9.24 16.62 2.28
CA ILE A 85 -9.90 17.92 2.01
C ILE A 85 -10.62 18.42 3.28
N VAL A 86 -11.35 17.54 3.97
CA VAL A 86 -12.07 17.89 5.20
C VAL A 86 -11.10 18.22 6.33
N CYS A 87 -10.03 17.45 6.49
CA CYS A 87 -8.99 17.72 7.49
C CYS A 87 -8.31 19.06 7.27
N ARG A 88 -7.99 19.46 6.04
CA ARG A 88 -7.42 20.79 5.76
C ARG A 88 -8.36 21.92 6.17
N ARG A 89 -9.66 21.78 5.87
CA ARG A 89 -10.68 22.75 6.28
C ARG A 89 -10.87 22.78 7.79
N ALA A 90 -10.93 21.62 8.43
CA ALA A 90 -11.02 21.51 9.88
C ALA A 90 -9.78 22.13 10.55
N TYR A 91 -8.58 21.84 10.03
CA TYR A 91 -7.34 22.39 10.53
C TYR A 91 -7.30 23.92 10.44
N TYR A 92 -7.83 24.52 9.36
CA TYR A 92 -7.93 25.97 9.25
C TYR A 92 -8.79 26.61 10.36
N TYR A 93 -9.82 25.92 10.83
CA TYR A 93 -10.67 26.44 11.92
C TYR A 93 -10.09 26.16 13.31
N PHE A 94 -9.24 25.13 13.47
CA PHE A 94 -8.64 24.77 14.75
C PHE A 94 -7.25 25.37 15.00
N ALA A 95 -6.47 25.62 13.96
CA ALA A 95 -5.17 26.25 14.07
C ALA A 95 -5.33 27.76 13.92
N ASP A 96 -4.99 28.49 14.98
CA ASP A 96 -4.88 29.95 14.98
C ASP A 96 -4.03 30.42 13.76
N PRO A 97 -4.43 31.51 13.06
CA PRO A 97 -3.81 31.93 11.78
C PRO A 97 -2.28 32.10 11.83
N ASP A 98 -1.71 32.36 13.01
CA ASP A 98 -0.26 32.53 13.17
C ASP A 98 0.54 31.21 13.06
N SER A 99 -0.10 30.06 13.30
CA SER A 99 0.56 28.74 13.23
C SER A 99 0.56 28.15 11.81
N ALA A 100 -0.45 28.46 11.00
CA ALA A 100 -0.57 27.97 9.63
C ALA A 100 0.43 28.65 8.66
N ALA A 101 0.75 29.93 8.88
CA ALA A 101 1.72 30.68 8.08
C ALA A 101 3.15 30.10 8.15
N GLN A 102 3.55 29.58 9.32
CA GLN A 102 4.89 29.01 9.53
C GLN A 102 5.10 27.66 8.83
N LEU A 103 4.04 26.88 8.61
CA LEU A 103 4.11 25.59 7.91
C LEU A 103 4.15 25.76 6.40
N VAL A 104 3.36 26.69 5.84
CA VAL A 104 3.40 27.03 4.41
C VAL A 104 4.76 27.61 4.01
N GLY A 105 5.37 28.44 4.87
CA GLY A 105 6.72 28.96 4.64
C GLY A 105 7.80 27.87 4.54
N LYS A 106 7.70 26.80 5.34
CA LYS A 106 8.66 25.67 5.33
C LYS A 106 8.50 24.76 4.11
N VAL A 107 7.28 24.50 3.66
CA VAL A 107 7.02 23.69 2.45
C VAL A 107 7.49 24.43 1.19
N GLY A 108 7.20 25.74 1.08
CA GLY A 108 7.64 26.55 -0.07
C GLY A 108 9.16 26.74 -0.19
N LEU A 109 9.90 26.65 0.92
CA LEU A 109 11.37 26.64 0.91
C LEU A 109 11.94 25.31 0.40
N THR A 110 11.24 24.20 0.66
CA THR A 110 11.68 22.86 0.25
C THR A 110 11.47 22.64 -1.26
N GLU A 111 10.36 23.13 -1.81
CA GLU A 111 10.08 23.09 -3.26
C GLU A 111 11.01 24.00 -4.07
N LYS A 112 11.38 25.18 -3.53
CA LYS A 112 12.38 26.06 -4.16
C LYS A 112 13.78 25.46 -4.14
N ALA A 113 14.13 24.71 -3.09
CA ALA A 113 15.41 24.03 -2.99
C ALA A 113 15.52 22.85 -3.97
N SER A 114 14.43 22.08 -4.17
CA SER A 114 14.42 20.98 -5.15
C SER A 114 14.50 21.48 -6.59
N GLY A 115 13.78 22.56 -6.95
CA GLY A 115 13.85 23.14 -8.29
C GLY A 115 15.22 23.75 -8.63
N LEU A 116 15.91 24.34 -7.65
CA LEU A 116 17.29 24.79 -7.81
C LEU A 116 18.27 23.62 -7.95
N ALA A 117 18.06 22.51 -7.23
CA ALA A 117 18.90 21.33 -7.35
C ALA A 117 18.78 20.68 -8.75
N GLU A 118 17.58 20.58 -9.29
CA GLU A 118 17.36 20.03 -10.64
C GLU A 118 17.97 20.91 -11.73
N ALA A 119 17.84 22.23 -11.63
CA ALA A 119 18.45 23.17 -12.58
C ALA A 119 19.99 23.15 -12.55
N VAL A 120 20.59 22.95 -11.37
CA VAL A 120 22.05 22.83 -11.21
C VAL A 120 22.57 21.50 -11.79
N VAL A 121 21.81 20.42 -11.64
CA VAL A 121 22.17 19.10 -12.21
C VAL A 121 22.09 19.13 -13.73
N GLU A 122 21.08 19.78 -14.32
CA GLU A 122 20.94 19.90 -15.77
C GLU A 122 22.05 20.78 -16.39
N ALA A 123 22.44 21.86 -15.73
CA ALA A 123 23.57 22.70 -16.16
C ALA A 123 24.93 21.96 -16.09
N ALA A 124 25.10 21.06 -15.12
CA ALA A 124 26.29 20.23 -15.00
C ALA A 124 26.37 19.13 -16.08
N VAL A 125 25.22 18.59 -16.52
CA VAL A 125 25.17 17.59 -17.60
C VAL A 125 25.52 18.23 -18.95
N ASN A 126 24.97 19.40 -19.27
CA ASN A 126 25.24 20.08 -20.53
C ASN A 126 26.71 20.50 -20.68
N THR A 127 27.36 20.90 -19.59
CA THR A 127 28.79 21.26 -19.62
C THR A 127 29.69 20.04 -19.88
N LYS A 128 29.34 18.86 -19.37
CA LYS A 128 30.11 17.62 -19.65
C LYS A 128 30.00 17.19 -21.11
N VAL A 129 28.81 17.26 -21.70
CA VAL A 129 28.57 16.88 -23.10
C VAL A 129 29.31 17.80 -24.08
N VAL A 130 29.30 19.12 -23.83
CA VAL A 130 30.03 20.10 -24.65
C VAL A 130 31.54 19.87 -24.61
N VAL A 131 32.08 19.42 -23.46
CA VAL A 131 33.50 19.08 -23.33
C VAL A 131 33.84 17.79 -24.08
N GLU A 132 32.98 16.76 -24.04
CA GLU A 132 33.20 15.51 -24.77
C GLU A 132 33.13 15.69 -26.29
N ASP A 133 32.18 16.50 -26.79
CA ASP A 133 32.07 16.81 -28.21
C ASP A 133 33.23 17.68 -28.71
N GLY A 134 33.72 18.61 -27.89
CA GLY A 134 34.92 19.41 -28.19
C GLY A 134 36.20 18.56 -28.23
N VAL A 135 36.33 17.59 -27.32
CA VAL A 135 37.46 16.64 -27.33
C VAL A 135 37.39 15.73 -28.56
N ARG A 136 36.20 15.24 -28.92
CA ARG A 136 36.02 14.40 -30.10
C ARG A 136 36.37 15.14 -31.40
N GLY A 137 35.91 16.38 -31.55
CA GLY A 137 36.25 17.22 -32.71
C GLY A 137 37.75 17.54 -32.81
N ALA A 138 38.43 17.70 -31.68
CA ALA A 138 39.89 17.88 -31.65
C ALA A 138 40.65 16.60 -32.04
N VAL A 139 40.16 15.43 -31.63
CA VAL A 139 40.75 14.13 -32.00
C VAL A 139 40.59 13.84 -33.49
N GLU A 140 39.42 14.12 -34.07
CA GLU A 140 39.16 13.96 -35.50
C GLU A 140 40.01 14.93 -36.36
N GLY A 141 40.26 16.15 -35.87
CA GLY A 141 41.13 17.13 -36.54
C GLY A 141 42.62 16.79 -36.54
N LEU A 142 43.07 15.89 -35.67
CA LEU A 142 44.47 15.47 -35.58
C LEU A 142 44.83 14.29 -36.50
N GLY A 143 43.87 13.74 -37.25
CA GLY A 143 44.14 12.70 -38.26
C GLY A 143 44.59 11.35 -37.69
N TRP A 144 44.37 11.11 -36.39
CA TRP A 144 44.56 9.81 -35.75
C TRP A 144 43.21 9.08 -35.68
N THR A 145 42.82 8.48 -36.80
CA THR A 145 41.91 7.32 -36.82
C THR A 145 42.62 6.19 -37.55
#